data_AF-A0A9R0JRG8-F1
#
_entry.id   AF-A0A9R0JRG8-F1
#
_cell.length_a   1.000
_cell.length_b   1.000
_cell.length_c   1.000
_cell.angle_alpha   90.00
_cell.angle_beta   90.00
_cell.angle_gamma   90.00
#
_symmetry.space_group_name_H-M   'P 1'
#
loop_
_entity.id
_entity.type
_entity.pdbx_description
1 polymer ?
#
loop_
_entity_poly.entity_id
_entity_poly.type
_entity_poly.pdbx_seq_one_letter_code
_entity_poly.pdbx_strand_id
1 'polypeptide(L)'
;MIRNHPSQNPNASATSSSFSSPSSNSDSRHRNHATTQPNWNRISNRPQRVPLEELVATTQSIVGTCPFMCPEKERSQRERLRDLAVFERLDGNPMKSSSSLAVKKFCRTISVKEVHASDIRPLSVLEDTLDYLMKLLDSSDRSFLVLHDFIFDRTRSIRQDLSMQIINNDQVICMYEKMVRFHVTSNHKLRRCEDDTTILSSIHHLNMEQLTKCLASLYNLYDINRTSDSVFDNEAEFRSLYVLLHLETHSHSTGESLSSWFSRLSSSIICSKEMCFARRVLRFFRMGNFWRFFHTVASEATNLQLCIIEPYIMEMNKEGDGQR
;
A
#
# COMPACT_ATOMS: atom_id res chain seq x y z
N MET A 1 -77.41 11.84 -41.30
CA MET A 1 -78.12 12.73 -40.37
C MET A 1 -77.13 13.74 -39.81
N ILE A 2 -77.30 15.01 -40.23
CA ILE A 2 -77.04 16.30 -39.54
C ILE A 2 -75.68 16.43 -38.82
N ARG A 3 -74.65 17.03 -39.45
CA ARG A 3 -74.28 18.48 -39.48
C ARG A 3 -73.78 19.04 -38.13
N ASN A 4 -72.48 19.39 -38.04
CA ASN A 4 -72.00 20.79 -38.04
C ASN A 4 -70.47 20.91 -37.83
N HIS A 5 -69.81 21.50 -38.83
CA HIS A 5 -68.64 22.41 -38.74
C HIS A 5 -69.18 23.83 -39.03
N PRO A 6 -68.42 24.96 -39.07
CA PRO A 6 -66.97 25.21 -38.85
C PRO A 6 -66.68 26.44 -37.95
N SER A 7 -65.43 26.77 -37.60
CA SER A 7 -64.57 27.82 -38.21
C SER A 7 -63.53 28.22 -37.14
N GLN A 8 -62.29 28.67 -37.38
CA GLN A 8 -61.62 29.26 -38.54
C GLN A 8 -60.09 29.15 -38.33
N ASN A 9 -59.37 29.04 -39.44
CA ASN A 9 -57.91 28.95 -39.66
C ASN A 9 -57.32 30.41 -39.81
N PRO A 10 -56.05 30.73 -40.20
CA PRO A 10 -54.93 29.89 -40.68
C PRO A 10 -53.47 30.38 -40.34
N ASN A 11 -52.51 29.69 -40.99
CA ASN A 11 -51.16 30.09 -41.45
C ASN A 11 -49.96 29.67 -40.60
N ALA A 12 -48.83 29.21 -41.14
CA ALA A 12 -48.43 28.60 -42.43
C ALA A 12 -46.90 28.39 -42.35
N SER A 13 -46.36 27.49 -43.19
CA SER A 13 -44.96 27.37 -43.65
C SER A 13 -43.89 26.81 -42.69
N ALA A 14 -42.89 26.03 -43.10
CA ALA A 14 -42.63 25.23 -44.30
C ALA A 14 -41.35 24.39 -44.03
N THR A 15 -41.31 23.17 -44.58
CA THR A 15 -40.14 22.44 -45.15
C THR A 15 -38.72 22.69 -44.62
N SER A 16 -38.00 21.62 -44.24
CA SER A 16 -37.15 20.85 -45.17
C SER A 16 -36.22 19.88 -44.45
N SER A 17 -36.18 18.66 -44.96
CA SER A 17 -35.20 17.61 -44.75
C SER A 17 -33.96 17.87 -45.61
N SER A 18 -32.75 17.62 -45.10
CA SER A 18 -31.65 17.08 -45.91
C SER A 18 -30.59 16.41 -45.03
N PHE A 19 -30.29 15.17 -45.40
CA PHE A 19 -29.10 14.40 -45.04
C PHE A 19 -27.80 15.13 -45.40
N SER A 20 -26.80 15.01 -44.53
CA SER A 20 -25.38 15.11 -44.89
C SER A 20 -24.53 14.24 -43.95
N SER A 21 -23.99 13.14 -44.48
CA SER A 21 -22.84 12.45 -43.88
C SER A 21 -21.60 13.33 -43.99
N PRO A 22 -20.63 13.20 -43.07
CA PRO A 22 -19.24 13.33 -43.51
C PRO A 22 -18.33 12.20 -42.99
N SER A 23 -17.66 11.60 -43.96
CA SER A 23 -16.20 11.36 -44.04
C SER A 23 -15.45 10.80 -42.84
N SER A 24 -14.88 9.62 -43.11
CA SER A 24 -13.64 9.06 -42.57
C SER A 24 -12.59 10.09 -42.15
N ASN A 25 -12.18 10.02 -40.89
CA ASN A 25 -10.84 10.41 -40.47
C ASN A 25 -10.24 9.29 -39.60
N SER A 26 -9.18 8.70 -40.12
CA SER A 26 -8.31 7.76 -39.42
C SER A 26 -7.47 8.52 -38.42
N ASP A 27 -7.87 8.50 -37.14
CA ASP A 27 -7.02 8.92 -36.03
C ASP A 27 -6.72 7.71 -35.15
N SER A 28 -5.47 7.26 -35.24
CA SER A 28 -4.84 6.29 -34.35
C SER A 28 -4.82 6.84 -32.92
N ARG A 29 -5.88 6.55 -32.16
CA ARG A 29 -5.93 6.81 -30.72
C ARG A 29 -5.00 5.85 -30.00
N HIS A 30 -3.80 6.31 -29.70
CA HIS A 30 -3.01 5.76 -28.59
C HIS A 30 -3.87 5.78 -27.33
N ARG A 31 -4.24 4.61 -26.83
CA ARG A 31 -4.85 4.44 -25.50
C ARG A 31 -3.79 4.76 -24.46
N ASN A 32 -3.84 5.96 -23.89
CA ASN A 32 -3.15 6.25 -22.65
C ASN A 32 -3.79 5.42 -21.54
N HIS A 33 -3.17 4.30 -21.16
CA HIS A 33 -3.44 3.66 -19.89
C HIS A 33 -2.96 4.61 -18.79
N ALA A 34 -3.91 5.24 -18.09
CA ALA A 34 -3.63 6.07 -16.93
C ALA A 34 -3.17 5.18 -15.77
N THR A 35 -1.86 4.98 -15.65
CA THR A 35 -1.24 4.37 -14.47
C THR A 35 -1.17 5.42 -13.37
N THR A 36 -2.22 5.54 -12.56
CA THR A 36 -2.26 6.51 -11.45
C THR A 36 -1.35 6.04 -10.31
N GLN A 37 -0.25 6.77 -10.10
CA GLN A 37 0.88 6.36 -9.28
C GLN A 37 0.76 6.72 -7.79
N PRO A 38 1.41 5.96 -6.89
CA PRO A 38 1.48 6.29 -5.46
C PRO A 38 2.31 7.58 -5.21
N ASN A 39 1.84 8.43 -4.29
CA ASN A 39 2.48 9.71 -3.94
C ASN A 39 3.63 9.49 -2.94
N TRP A 40 4.86 9.49 -3.43
CA TRP A 40 6.08 9.24 -2.66
C TRP A 40 6.63 10.46 -1.91
N ASN A 41 5.98 11.64 -1.98
CA ASN A 41 6.40 12.88 -1.28
C ASN A 41 6.45 12.74 0.26
N ARG A 42 5.90 11.66 0.84
CA ARG A 42 5.85 11.40 2.28
C ARG A 42 7.03 10.60 2.84
N ILE A 43 7.89 10.01 2.01
CA ILE A 43 9.07 9.27 2.52
C ILE A 43 10.22 10.23 2.86
N SER A 44 10.36 11.32 2.11
CA SER A 44 11.50 12.24 2.19
C SER A 44 11.25 13.50 3.02
N ASN A 45 10.00 13.96 3.11
CA ASN A 45 9.65 14.98 4.08
C ASN A 45 9.64 14.32 5.46
N ARG A 46 10.36 14.92 6.43
CA ARG A 46 10.02 14.80 7.85
C ARG A 46 8.49 14.80 7.91
N PRO A 47 7.84 13.75 8.44
CA PRO A 47 6.47 13.39 8.11
C PRO A 47 5.63 14.65 7.96
N GLN A 48 5.17 14.95 6.73
CA GLN A 48 4.27 16.07 6.53
C GLN A 48 3.14 15.86 7.52
N ARG A 49 3.01 16.82 8.44
CA ARG A 49 2.20 16.70 9.63
C ARG A 49 0.89 16.02 9.29
N VAL A 50 0.79 14.74 9.66
CA VAL A 50 -0.50 14.06 9.66
C VAL A 50 -1.37 14.94 10.58
N PRO A 51 -2.68 15.11 10.33
CA PRO A 51 -3.53 15.89 11.24
C PRO A 51 -3.44 15.49 12.73
N LEU A 52 -2.78 14.37 13.02
CA LEU A 52 -2.39 13.93 14.35
C LEU A 52 -1.33 14.81 15.06
N GLU A 53 -0.59 15.69 14.38
CA GLU A 53 0.41 16.54 15.05
C GLU A 53 -0.19 17.75 15.78
N GLU A 54 -1.44 18.13 15.49
CA GLU A 54 -2.20 19.03 16.37
C GLU A 54 -2.60 18.36 17.70
N LEU A 55 -2.40 17.04 17.80
CA LEU A 55 -2.81 16.18 18.91
C LEU A 55 -1.66 15.81 19.86
N VAL A 56 -0.41 16.02 19.45
CA VAL A 56 0.80 15.60 20.20
C VAL A 56 1.32 16.69 21.15
N ALA A 57 0.88 17.94 20.99
CA ALA A 57 1.40 19.04 21.83
C ALA A 57 0.88 19.02 23.28
N THR A 58 -0.12 18.20 23.63
CA THR A 58 -0.77 18.21 24.97
C THR A 58 -1.24 16.87 25.53
N THR A 59 -0.98 15.72 24.89
CA THR A 59 -1.51 14.44 25.37
C THR A 59 -0.44 13.57 26.03
N GLN A 60 -0.66 13.21 27.29
CA GLN A 60 0.03 12.11 27.96
C GLN A 60 -0.08 10.86 27.07
N SER A 61 1.02 10.14 26.81
CA SER A 61 1.00 8.93 25.99
C SER A 61 -0.01 7.93 26.57
N ILE A 62 -1.07 7.63 25.83
CA ILE A 62 -2.04 6.60 26.23
C ILE A 62 -1.35 5.24 26.18
N VAL A 63 -1.50 4.43 27.22
CA VAL A 63 -1.00 3.05 27.26
C VAL A 63 -2.19 2.12 27.04
N GLY A 64 -2.11 1.26 26.03
CA GLY A 64 -3.17 0.29 25.73
C GLY A 64 -3.28 -0.79 26.80
N THR A 65 -4.51 -1.22 27.08
CA THR A 65 -4.82 -2.25 28.08
C THR A 65 -5.66 -3.40 27.54
N CYS A 66 -5.96 -3.43 26.23
CA CYS A 66 -6.67 -4.55 25.61
C CYS A 66 -5.81 -5.82 25.64
N PRO A 67 -6.20 -6.89 26.36
CA PRO A 67 -5.38 -8.10 26.48
C PRO A 67 -5.52 -9.05 25.29
N PHE A 68 -6.33 -8.70 24.29
CA PHE A 68 -6.68 -9.55 23.14
C PHE A 68 -6.30 -8.90 21.80
N MET A 69 -6.21 -9.70 20.74
CA MET A 69 -5.96 -9.22 19.37
C MET A 69 -7.05 -8.26 18.86
N CYS A 70 -8.24 -8.27 19.46
CA CYS A 70 -9.36 -7.35 19.20
C CYS A 70 -10.06 -6.99 20.52
N PRO A 71 -10.32 -5.69 20.79
CA PRO A 71 -11.12 -5.26 21.93
C PRO A 71 -12.50 -5.94 21.96
N GLU A 72 -12.96 -6.32 23.15
CA GLU A 72 -14.23 -7.03 23.32
C GLU A 72 -15.44 -6.23 22.81
N LYS A 73 -15.43 -4.91 23.04
CA LYS A 73 -16.46 -3.99 22.53
C LYS A 73 -16.54 -4.05 21.01
N GLU A 74 -15.39 -3.95 20.34
CA GLU A 74 -15.31 -4.03 18.87
C GLU A 74 -15.75 -5.42 18.38
N ARG A 75 -15.27 -6.50 18.98
CA ARG A 75 -15.66 -7.87 18.60
C ARG A 75 -17.19 -8.06 18.70
N SER A 76 -17.77 -7.67 19.83
CA SER A 76 -19.22 -7.76 20.07
C SER A 76 -20.03 -6.92 19.09
N GLN A 77 -19.53 -5.72 18.75
CA GLN A 77 -20.15 -4.86 17.75
C GLN A 77 -20.11 -5.52 16.36
N ARG A 78 -18.97 -6.09 15.95
CA ARG A 78 -18.82 -6.76 14.65
C ARG A 78 -19.64 -8.05 14.55
N GLU A 79 -19.85 -8.77 15.64
CA GLU A 79 -20.81 -9.89 15.72
C GLU A 79 -22.24 -9.41 15.45
N ARG A 80 -22.69 -8.35 16.13
CA ARG A 80 -24.03 -7.77 15.95
C ARG A 80 -24.26 -7.23 14.55
N LEU A 81 -23.26 -6.56 13.98
CA LEU A 81 -23.32 -5.94 12.64
C LEU A 81 -23.01 -6.94 11.51
N ARG A 82 -22.68 -8.19 11.82
CA ARG A 82 -22.26 -9.23 10.84
C ARG A 82 -21.05 -8.81 10.01
N ASP A 83 -20.10 -8.12 10.64
CA ASP A 83 -18.91 -7.54 10.04
C ASP A 83 -17.61 -8.32 10.39
N LEU A 84 -17.76 -9.64 10.55
CA LEU A 84 -16.64 -10.56 10.78
C LEU A 84 -16.05 -11.04 9.46
N ALA A 85 -14.73 -10.88 9.31
CA ALA A 85 -13.98 -11.48 8.21
C ALA A 85 -14.00 -13.01 8.33
N VAL A 86 -13.76 -13.73 7.22
CA VAL A 86 -13.83 -15.20 7.18
C VAL A 86 -12.93 -15.86 8.24
N PHE A 87 -11.75 -15.30 8.49
CA PHE A 87 -10.78 -15.80 9.47
C PHE A 87 -11.17 -15.55 10.93
N GLU A 88 -12.19 -14.72 11.16
CA GLU A 88 -12.62 -14.33 12.51
C GLU A 88 -13.86 -15.09 12.97
N ARG A 89 -14.44 -15.93 12.10
CA ARG A 89 -15.70 -16.62 12.33
C ARG A 89 -15.49 -17.93 13.08
N LEU A 90 -16.13 -18.04 14.23
CA LEU A 90 -16.16 -19.28 15.00
C LEU A 90 -17.00 -20.31 14.25
N ASP A 91 -16.41 -21.45 13.89
CA ASP A 91 -17.03 -22.52 13.11
C ASP A 91 -17.66 -22.03 11.80
N GLY A 92 -17.09 -20.97 11.19
CA GLY A 92 -17.60 -20.34 9.98
C GLY A 92 -18.86 -19.49 10.17
N ASN A 93 -19.39 -19.35 11.39
CA ASN A 93 -20.58 -18.56 11.67
C ASN A 93 -20.30 -17.04 11.54
N PRO A 94 -21.00 -16.31 10.64
CA PRO A 94 -20.76 -14.87 10.43
C PRO A 94 -21.20 -13.97 11.58
N MET A 95 -21.87 -14.51 12.61
CA MET A 95 -22.38 -13.77 13.77
C MET A 95 -21.64 -14.13 15.07
N LYS A 96 -20.66 -15.04 15.03
CA LYS A 96 -19.93 -15.49 16.22
C LYS A 96 -18.43 -15.46 15.97
N SER A 97 -17.69 -14.96 16.94
CA SER A 97 -16.24 -14.94 16.96
C SER A 97 -15.73 -15.42 18.32
N SER A 98 -14.41 -15.42 18.49
CA SER A 98 -13.75 -15.66 19.77
C SER A 98 -12.62 -14.66 19.96
N SER A 99 -12.14 -14.50 21.19
CA SER A 99 -10.96 -13.68 21.49
C SER A 99 -9.67 -14.17 20.81
N SER A 100 -9.61 -15.46 20.45
CA SER A 100 -8.48 -16.08 19.76
C SER A 100 -8.53 -15.95 18.24
N LEU A 101 -9.65 -15.50 17.66
CA LEU A 101 -9.83 -15.36 16.20
C LEU A 101 -9.97 -13.89 15.78
N ALA A 102 -10.68 -13.08 16.56
CA ALA A 102 -10.95 -11.68 16.22
C ALA A 102 -9.67 -10.83 16.26
N VAL A 103 -9.39 -10.10 15.19
CA VAL A 103 -8.28 -9.14 15.13
C VAL A 103 -8.85 -7.73 14.90
N LYS A 104 -8.35 -6.74 15.63
CA LYS A 104 -8.81 -5.35 15.58
C LYS A 104 -8.76 -4.80 14.15
N LYS A 105 -9.89 -4.29 13.63
CA LYS A 105 -9.95 -3.62 12.32
C LYS A 105 -9.23 -2.28 12.33
N PHE A 106 -8.76 -1.82 11.17
CA PHE A 106 -8.23 -0.46 11.05
C PHE A 106 -9.38 0.56 11.07
N CYS A 107 -9.27 1.58 11.91
CA CYS A 107 -10.28 2.64 11.97
C CYS A 107 -9.82 3.87 11.18
N ARG A 108 -10.57 4.25 10.13
CA ARG A 108 -10.22 5.42 9.28
C ARG A 108 -10.32 6.75 10.01
N THR A 109 -11.28 6.86 10.92
CA THR A 109 -11.63 8.09 11.63
C THR A 109 -11.63 7.80 13.13
N ILE A 110 -10.60 8.30 13.82
CA ILE A 110 -10.50 8.17 15.27
C ILE A 110 -10.79 9.53 15.90
N SER A 111 -11.80 9.57 16.77
CA SER A 111 -12.02 10.67 17.69
C SER A 111 -11.21 10.41 18.95
N VAL A 112 -10.10 11.13 19.16
CA VAL A 112 -9.21 10.88 20.31
C VAL A 112 -9.91 11.05 21.66
N LYS A 113 -10.97 11.87 21.72
CA LYS A 113 -11.79 12.05 22.93
C LYS A 113 -12.58 10.80 23.33
N GLU A 114 -12.81 9.87 22.41
CA GLU A 114 -13.62 8.66 22.61
C GLU A 114 -12.77 7.39 22.76
N VAL A 115 -11.45 7.48 22.56
CA VAL A 115 -10.56 6.33 22.65
C VAL A 115 -10.21 6.07 24.12
N HIS A 116 -10.53 4.87 24.60
CA HIS A 116 -10.10 4.40 25.91
C HIS A 116 -8.88 3.48 25.80
N ALA A 117 -8.13 3.34 26.90
CA ALA A 117 -7.01 2.41 26.98
C ALA A 117 -7.41 0.96 26.64
N SER A 118 -8.63 0.56 27.02
CA SER A 118 -9.21 -0.76 26.70
C SER A 118 -9.43 -1.01 25.21
N ASP A 119 -9.41 0.04 24.39
CA ASP A 119 -9.61 -0.04 22.95
C ASP A 119 -8.27 -0.18 22.20
N ILE A 120 -7.14 -0.04 22.90
CA ILE A 120 -5.78 -0.10 22.33
C ILE A 120 -5.05 -1.33 22.89
N ARG A 121 -4.36 -2.07 22.02
CA ARG A 121 -3.54 -3.22 22.42
C ARG A 121 -2.16 -2.75 22.92
N PRO A 122 -1.64 -3.26 24.05
CA PRO A 122 -0.26 -3.02 24.47
C PRO A 122 0.73 -3.69 23.50
N LEU A 123 2.01 -3.30 23.59
CA LEU A 123 3.07 -3.76 22.68
C LEU A 123 3.15 -5.30 22.56
N SER A 124 3.13 -6.02 23.68
CA SER A 124 3.20 -7.49 23.66
C SER A 124 2.05 -8.12 22.85
N VAL A 125 0.83 -7.64 23.04
CA VAL A 125 -0.34 -8.11 22.29
C VAL A 125 -0.25 -7.73 20.81
N LEU A 126 0.34 -6.56 20.49
CA LEU A 126 0.57 -6.15 19.10
C LEU A 126 1.58 -7.06 18.40
N GLU A 127 2.66 -7.45 19.09
CA GLU A 127 3.65 -8.42 18.60
C GLU A 127 3.00 -9.79 18.36
N ASP A 128 2.32 -10.34 19.37
CA ASP A 128 1.62 -11.62 19.25
C ASP A 128 0.58 -11.60 18.12
N THR A 129 -0.14 -10.49 17.96
CA THR A 129 -1.09 -10.30 16.85
C THR A 129 -0.38 -10.33 15.51
N LEU A 130 0.75 -9.64 15.38
CA LEU A 130 1.50 -9.62 14.13
C LEU A 130 2.02 -11.01 13.76
N ASP A 131 2.53 -11.75 14.75
CA ASP A 131 3.02 -13.12 14.55
C ASP A 131 1.88 -14.08 14.18
N TYR A 132 0.71 -13.93 14.78
CA TYR A 132 -0.51 -14.64 14.36
C TYR A 132 -0.84 -14.36 12.88
N LEU A 133 -0.81 -13.09 12.45
CA LEU A 133 -1.10 -12.71 11.07
C LEU A 133 -0.06 -13.25 10.08
N MET A 134 1.23 -13.22 10.44
CA MET A 134 2.30 -13.78 9.60
C MET A 134 2.18 -15.30 9.49
N LYS A 135 1.85 -16.00 10.58
CA LYS A 135 1.58 -17.44 10.53
C LYS A 135 0.37 -17.77 9.66
N LEU A 136 -0.68 -16.96 9.74
CA LEU A 136 -1.87 -17.11 8.90
C LEU A 136 -1.54 -16.92 7.41
N LEU A 137 -0.60 -16.03 7.08
CA LEU A 137 -0.11 -15.82 5.71
C LEU A 137 0.47 -17.12 5.10
N ASP A 138 1.17 -17.91 5.92
CA ASP A 138 1.89 -19.10 5.50
C ASP A 138 1.03 -20.37 5.52
N SER A 139 -0.02 -20.42 6.34
CA SER A 139 -0.79 -21.65 6.60
C SER A 139 -2.23 -21.66 6.09
N SER A 140 -2.69 -20.60 5.44
CA SER A 140 -4.10 -20.48 5.02
C SER A 140 -4.37 -21.11 3.65
N ASP A 141 -5.40 -21.97 3.57
CA ASP A 141 -5.91 -22.55 2.31
C ASP A 141 -6.83 -21.61 1.51
N ARG A 142 -7.11 -20.40 2.02
CA ARG A 142 -7.95 -19.41 1.31
C ARG A 142 -7.19 -18.76 0.16
N SER A 143 -7.95 -18.20 -0.79
CA SER A 143 -7.36 -17.43 -1.89
C SER A 143 -6.51 -16.28 -1.35
N PHE A 144 -5.43 -15.98 -2.08
CA PHE A 144 -4.48 -14.97 -1.64
C PHE A 144 -5.10 -13.58 -1.51
N LEU A 145 -6.08 -13.23 -2.36
CA LEU A 145 -6.80 -11.95 -2.25
C LEU A 145 -7.53 -11.80 -0.91
N VAL A 146 -8.24 -12.84 -0.47
CA VAL A 146 -8.97 -12.80 0.81
C VAL A 146 -8.01 -12.68 1.99
N LEU A 147 -6.88 -13.38 1.92
CA LEU A 147 -5.82 -13.33 2.92
C LEU A 147 -5.11 -11.97 2.96
N HIS A 148 -4.78 -11.42 1.78
CA HIS A 148 -4.21 -10.10 1.60
C HIS A 148 -5.10 -9.04 2.22
N ASP A 149 -6.38 -8.98 1.86
CA ASP A 149 -7.29 -7.93 2.32
C ASP A 149 -7.45 -7.95 3.85
N PHE A 150 -7.46 -9.14 4.45
CA PHE A 150 -7.48 -9.29 5.89
C PHE A 150 -6.19 -8.77 6.54
N ILE A 151 -5.02 -9.30 6.15
CA ILE A 151 -3.74 -8.93 6.77
C ILE A 151 -3.39 -7.46 6.50
N PHE A 152 -3.68 -6.96 5.29
CA PHE A 152 -3.52 -5.56 4.91
C PHE A 152 -4.29 -4.62 5.83
N ASP A 153 -5.54 -4.94 6.16
CA ASP A 153 -6.32 -4.13 7.10
C ASP A 153 -5.78 -4.23 8.54
N ARG A 154 -5.49 -5.46 9.00
CA ARG A 154 -5.08 -5.69 10.39
C ARG A 154 -3.69 -5.15 10.72
N THR A 155 -2.74 -5.21 9.78
CA THR A 155 -1.41 -4.57 9.94
C THR A 155 -1.50 -3.05 10.02
N ARG A 156 -2.44 -2.40 9.31
CA ARG A 156 -2.73 -0.97 9.48
C ARG A 156 -3.28 -0.65 10.87
N SER A 157 -4.13 -1.51 11.41
CA SER A 157 -4.63 -1.38 12.78
C SER A 157 -3.51 -1.50 13.81
N ILE A 158 -2.57 -2.43 13.62
CA ILE A 158 -1.37 -2.57 14.48
C ILE A 158 -0.55 -1.28 14.47
N ARG A 159 -0.22 -0.75 13.28
CA ARG A 159 0.52 0.52 13.15
C ARG A 159 -0.21 1.70 13.78
N GLN A 160 -1.54 1.72 13.69
CA GLN A 160 -2.38 2.74 14.32
C GLN A 160 -2.26 2.69 15.85
N ASP A 161 -2.33 1.50 16.45
CA ASP A 161 -2.14 1.33 17.90
C ASP A 161 -0.71 1.68 18.37
N LEU A 162 0.32 1.31 17.60
CA LEU A 162 1.72 1.70 17.88
C LEU A 162 1.88 3.23 17.86
N SER A 163 1.27 3.89 16.87
CA SER A 163 1.35 5.35 16.70
C SER A 163 0.61 6.09 17.81
N MET A 164 -0.58 5.61 18.24
CA MET A 164 -1.33 6.21 19.34
C MET A 164 -0.58 6.14 20.68
N GLN A 165 0.22 5.09 20.89
CA GLN A 165 0.99 4.88 22.11
C GLN A 165 2.40 5.50 22.06
N ILE A 166 2.82 6.04 20.90
CA ILE A 166 4.15 6.66 20.69
C ILE A 166 5.29 5.69 21.07
N ILE A 167 5.14 4.41 20.73
CA ILE A 167 6.15 3.38 21.02
C ILE A 167 7.15 3.32 19.87
N ASN A 168 8.44 3.38 20.18
CA ASN A 168 9.50 3.49 19.17
C ASN A 168 10.74 2.63 19.45
N ASN A 169 10.66 1.55 20.23
CA ASN A 169 11.82 0.71 20.56
C ASN A 169 12.21 -0.27 19.42
N ASP A 170 13.29 -1.04 19.64
CA ASP A 170 13.81 -2.05 18.68
C ASP A 170 12.78 -3.12 18.31
N GLN A 171 11.88 -3.49 19.23
CA GLN A 171 10.82 -4.47 18.90
C GLN A 171 9.87 -3.90 17.85
N VAL A 172 9.51 -2.62 17.96
CA VAL A 172 8.68 -1.93 16.97
C VAL A 172 9.38 -1.87 15.61
N ILE A 173 10.72 -1.69 15.57
CA ILE A 173 11.50 -1.78 14.33
C ILE A 173 11.28 -3.15 13.68
N CYS A 174 11.51 -4.24 14.41
CA CYS A 174 11.31 -5.61 13.90
C CYS A 174 9.87 -5.85 13.40
N MET A 175 8.86 -5.30 14.08
CA MET A 175 7.47 -5.37 13.62
C MET A 175 7.26 -4.66 12.29
N TYR A 176 7.79 -3.45 12.14
CA TYR A 176 7.70 -2.71 10.88
C TYR A 176 8.43 -3.42 9.74
N GLU A 177 9.58 -4.03 9.99
CA GLU A 177 10.26 -4.84 9.00
C GLU A 177 9.39 -6.02 8.50
N LYS A 178 8.73 -6.76 9.42
CA LYS A 178 7.78 -7.83 9.06
C LYS A 178 6.62 -7.31 8.20
N MET A 179 6.04 -6.16 8.55
CA MET A 179 4.95 -5.54 7.79
C MET A 179 5.40 -5.05 6.40
N VAL A 180 6.62 -4.51 6.28
CA VAL A 180 7.21 -4.15 4.97
C VAL A 180 7.40 -5.40 4.11
N ARG A 181 7.97 -6.48 4.67
CA ARG A 181 8.12 -7.76 3.96
C ARG A 181 6.77 -8.28 3.46
N PHE A 182 5.74 -8.25 4.31
CA PHE A 182 4.37 -8.59 3.90
C PHE A 182 3.91 -7.77 2.69
N HIS A 183 4.04 -6.44 2.72
CA HIS A 183 3.58 -5.60 1.62
C HIS A 183 4.36 -5.83 0.32
N VAL A 184 5.68 -6.03 0.38
CA VAL A 184 6.51 -6.32 -0.80
C VAL A 184 6.14 -7.68 -1.40
N THR A 185 6.11 -8.74 -0.58
CA THR A 185 5.75 -10.08 -1.04
C THR A 185 4.30 -10.14 -1.52
N SER A 186 3.39 -9.39 -0.88
CA SER A 186 2.00 -9.30 -1.32
C SER A 186 1.87 -8.62 -2.66
N ASN A 187 2.60 -7.52 -2.89
CA ASN A 187 2.60 -6.86 -4.19
C ASN A 187 3.03 -7.82 -5.30
N HIS A 188 4.04 -8.65 -5.02
CA HIS A 188 4.51 -9.67 -5.93
C HIS A 188 3.45 -10.74 -6.22
N LYS A 189 2.86 -11.33 -5.18
CA LYS A 189 1.82 -12.37 -5.31
C LYS A 189 0.56 -11.85 -6.01
N LEU A 190 0.10 -10.65 -5.68
CA LEU A 190 -1.06 -10.02 -6.30
C LEU A 190 -0.91 -9.93 -7.84
N ARG A 191 0.28 -9.62 -8.37
CA ARG A 191 0.50 -9.50 -9.83
C ARG A 191 0.34 -10.83 -10.58
N ARG A 192 0.45 -11.94 -9.86
CA ARG A 192 0.32 -13.30 -10.40
C ARG A 192 -1.11 -13.86 -10.23
N CYS A 193 -2.03 -13.10 -9.64
CA CYS A 193 -3.43 -13.49 -9.55
C CYS A 193 -4.15 -13.26 -10.88
N GLU A 194 -4.88 -14.28 -11.35
CA GLU A 194 -5.70 -14.25 -12.58
C GLU A 194 -7.13 -13.74 -12.30
N ASP A 195 -7.24 -12.59 -11.63
CA ASP A 195 -8.53 -11.98 -11.26
C ASP A 195 -8.82 -10.70 -12.07
N ASP A 196 -10.02 -10.12 -11.89
CA ASP A 196 -10.44 -8.88 -12.57
C ASP A 196 -9.37 -7.78 -12.48
N THR A 197 -8.83 -7.41 -13.65
CA THR A 197 -7.73 -6.45 -13.81
C THR A 197 -8.00 -5.09 -13.14
N THR A 198 -9.26 -4.65 -13.08
CA THR A 198 -9.60 -3.34 -12.50
C THR A 198 -9.53 -3.36 -10.97
N ILE A 199 -10.08 -4.41 -10.36
CA ILE A 199 -10.06 -4.62 -8.92
C ILE A 199 -8.60 -4.83 -8.47
N LEU A 200 -7.86 -5.67 -9.19
CA LEU A 200 -6.47 -5.97 -8.88
C LEU A 200 -5.58 -4.72 -8.95
N SER A 201 -5.77 -3.86 -9.95
CA SER A 201 -5.06 -2.57 -10.07
C SER A 201 -5.29 -1.68 -8.85
N SER A 202 -6.54 -1.60 -8.36
CA SER A 202 -6.88 -0.81 -7.18
C SER A 202 -6.24 -1.37 -5.90
N ILE A 203 -6.25 -2.71 -5.74
CA ILE A 203 -5.61 -3.39 -4.61
C ILE A 203 -4.09 -3.16 -4.64
N HIS A 204 -3.46 -3.28 -5.81
CA HIS A 204 -2.03 -2.96 -5.98
C HIS A 204 -1.70 -1.54 -5.56
N HIS A 205 -2.48 -0.57 -6.03
CA HIS A 205 -2.26 0.83 -5.71
C HIS A 205 -2.33 1.07 -4.20
N LEU A 206 -3.35 0.53 -3.53
CA LEU A 206 -3.50 0.64 -2.07
C LEU A 206 -2.37 -0.08 -1.32
N ASN A 207 -1.94 -1.25 -1.78
CA ASN A 207 -0.81 -1.97 -1.20
C ASN A 207 0.49 -1.17 -1.30
N MET A 208 0.77 -0.58 -2.46
CA MET A 208 1.94 0.28 -2.65
C MET A 208 1.86 1.53 -1.77
N GLU A 209 0.70 2.17 -1.64
CA GLU A 209 0.53 3.32 -0.75
C GLU A 209 0.83 2.97 0.72
N GLN A 210 0.41 1.79 1.19
CA GLN A 210 0.71 1.36 2.55
C GLN A 210 2.17 0.93 2.73
N LEU A 211 2.77 0.30 1.72
CA LEU A 211 4.20 0.00 1.69
C LEU A 211 5.02 1.28 1.87
N THR A 212 4.74 2.33 1.08
CA THR A 212 5.36 3.67 1.19
C THR A 212 5.29 4.20 2.61
N LYS A 213 4.09 4.18 3.22
CA LYS A 213 3.87 4.68 4.58
C LYS A 213 4.58 3.83 5.64
N CYS A 214 4.64 2.52 5.43
CA CYS A 214 5.31 1.59 6.33
C CYS A 214 6.83 1.80 6.30
N LEU A 215 7.42 1.89 5.10
CA LEU A 215 8.83 2.23 4.89
C LEU A 215 9.20 3.59 5.50
N ALA A 216 8.38 4.63 5.28
CA ALA A 216 8.62 5.95 5.88
C ALA A 216 8.68 5.89 7.41
N SER A 217 7.78 5.12 8.03
CA SER A 217 7.76 4.93 9.48
C SER A 217 8.99 4.14 9.95
N LEU A 218 9.36 3.07 9.24
CA LEU A 218 10.54 2.26 9.53
C LEU A 218 11.84 3.07 9.46
N TYR A 219 11.98 3.90 8.44
CA TYR A 219 13.12 4.81 8.28
C TYR A 219 13.22 5.81 9.43
N ASN A 220 12.08 6.42 9.80
CA ASN A 220 12.05 7.30 10.95
C ASN A 220 12.43 6.56 12.25
N LEU A 221 11.98 5.31 12.44
CA LEU A 221 12.37 4.49 13.58
C LEU A 221 13.86 4.19 13.61
N TYR A 222 14.48 3.86 12.49
CA TYR A 222 15.94 3.73 12.41
C TYR A 222 16.66 5.03 12.77
N ASP A 223 16.14 6.17 12.29
CA ASP A 223 16.78 7.47 12.49
C ASP A 223 16.70 7.95 13.95
N ILE A 224 15.55 7.79 14.62
CA ILE A 224 15.37 8.26 16.01
C ILE A 224 16.01 7.34 17.06
N ASN A 225 16.21 6.05 16.76
CA ASN A 225 16.86 5.10 17.66
C ASN A 225 18.38 4.98 17.41
N ARG A 226 18.91 5.77 16.48
CA ARG A 226 20.35 5.80 16.20
C ARG A 226 21.07 6.53 17.33
N THR A 227 21.78 5.78 18.17
CA THR A 227 22.56 6.31 19.30
C THR A 227 24.07 6.39 19.02
N SER A 228 24.57 5.74 17.96
CA SER A 228 25.95 5.81 17.47
C SER A 228 26.00 5.45 15.96
N ASP A 229 27.19 5.34 15.35
CA ASP A 229 27.36 4.79 13.99
C ASP A 229 26.95 3.30 13.86
N SER A 230 26.36 2.72 14.92
CA SER A 230 25.68 1.43 14.86
C SER A 230 24.59 1.41 13.79
N VAL A 231 24.66 0.42 12.92
CA VAL A 231 23.68 0.15 11.87
C VAL A 231 22.82 -1.01 12.33
N PHE A 232 21.49 -0.91 12.17
CA PHE A 232 20.61 -2.04 12.38
C PHE A 232 20.85 -3.08 11.28
N ASP A 233 20.88 -4.36 11.63
CA ASP A 233 21.29 -5.46 10.74
C ASP A 233 20.57 -5.43 9.37
N ASN A 234 19.27 -5.12 9.37
CA ASN A 234 18.45 -5.11 8.16
C ASN A 234 18.27 -3.71 7.53
N GLU A 235 18.77 -2.63 8.15
CA GLU A 235 18.50 -1.27 7.69
C GLU A 235 18.97 -1.07 6.24
N ALA A 236 20.14 -1.59 5.91
CA ALA A 236 20.70 -1.56 4.57
C ALA A 236 19.77 -2.20 3.53
N GLU A 237 19.20 -3.38 3.83
CA GLU A 237 18.26 -4.08 2.96
C GLU A 237 17.02 -3.21 2.73
N PHE A 238 16.40 -2.71 3.79
CA PHE A 238 15.18 -1.92 3.69
C PHE A 238 15.41 -0.57 3.00
N ARG A 239 16.49 0.15 3.33
CA ARG A 239 16.87 1.41 2.65
C ARG A 239 17.14 1.18 1.16
N SER A 240 17.70 0.03 0.78
CA SER A 240 17.92 -0.30 -0.64
C SER A 240 16.61 -0.39 -1.43
N LEU A 241 15.50 -0.78 -0.80
CA LEU A 241 14.18 -0.83 -1.42
C LEU A 241 13.72 0.55 -1.87
N TYR A 242 14.03 1.61 -1.11
CA TYR A 242 13.74 2.99 -1.53
C TYR A 242 14.36 3.27 -2.90
N VAL A 243 15.64 2.94 -3.09
CA VAL A 243 16.35 3.17 -4.35
C VAL A 243 15.72 2.37 -5.50
N LEU A 244 15.37 1.10 -5.26
CA LEU A 244 14.75 0.24 -6.27
C LEU A 244 13.34 0.68 -6.67
N LEU A 245 12.58 1.25 -5.73
CA LEU A 245 11.25 1.83 -6.01
C LEU A 245 11.33 3.07 -6.92
N HIS A 246 12.52 3.66 -7.13
CA HIS A 246 12.74 4.76 -8.09
C HIS A 246 13.15 4.28 -9.49
N LEU A 247 13.01 2.99 -9.79
CA LEU A 247 13.15 2.50 -11.17
C LEU A 247 12.01 3.03 -12.07
N GLU A 248 10.86 3.43 -11.54
CA GLU A 248 9.78 4.05 -12.34
C GLU A 248 10.22 5.35 -13.03
N THR A 249 10.17 5.36 -14.36
CA THR A 249 10.46 6.52 -15.23
C THR A 249 9.38 7.60 -15.19
N HIS A 250 8.15 7.27 -14.80
CA HIS A 250 7.00 8.17 -14.76
C HIS A 250 6.63 8.69 -13.36
N SER A 251 7.48 8.46 -12.36
CA SER A 251 7.36 9.07 -11.02
C SER A 251 7.34 10.60 -11.14
N HIS A 252 6.16 11.18 -11.24
CA HIS A 252 5.93 12.57 -10.91
C HIS A 252 6.32 12.74 -9.44
N SER A 253 7.52 13.27 -9.23
CA SER A 253 8.05 13.71 -7.95
C SER A 253 7.94 12.68 -6.82
N THR A 254 8.99 11.88 -6.65
CA THR A 254 9.55 11.80 -5.30
C THR A 254 9.98 13.22 -4.96
N GLY A 255 9.29 13.86 -4.01
CA GLY A 255 9.46 15.27 -3.68
C GLY A 255 10.86 15.66 -3.24
N GLU A 256 11.72 14.67 -3.03
CA GLU A 256 13.14 14.84 -2.87
C GLU A 256 13.91 14.01 -3.90
N SER A 257 14.92 14.63 -4.52
CA SER A 257 15.88 13.91 -5.36
C SER A 257 16.63 12.84 -4.56
N LEU A 258 16.83 11.65 -5.15
CA LEU A 258 17.71 10.61 -4.59
C LEU A 258 19.06 11.15 -4.11
N SER A 259 19.63 12.14 -4.80
CA SER A 259 20.89 12.77 -4.39
C SER A 259 20.81 13.41 -3.00
N SER A 260 19.73 14.13 -2.71
CA SER A 260 19.49 14.77 -1.42
C SER A 260 19.23 13.72 -0.34
N TRP A 261 18.46 12.68 -0.66
CA TRP A 261 18.24 11.56 0.26
C TRP A 261 19.54 10.82 0.63
N PHE A 262 20.39 10.52 -0.35
CA PHE A 262 21.69 9.88 -0.11
C PHE A 262 22.60 10.69 0.82
N SER A 263 22.52 12.02 0.79
CA SER A 263 23.36 12.89 1.63
C SER A 263 23.12 12.71 3.14
N ARG A 264 21.99 12.13 3.53
CA ARG A 264 21.63 11.89 4.94
C ARG A 264 21.95 10.47 5.43
N LEU A 265 22.34 9.57 4.54
CA LEU A 265 22.66 8.20 4.93
C LEU A 265 24.10 8.11 5.42
N SER A 266 24.34 7.23 6.40
CA SER A 266 25.69 6.94 6.86
C SER A 266 26.51 6.23 5.78
N SER A 267 27.83 6.39 5.84
CA SER A 267 28.77 5.72 4.94
C SER A 267 28.61 4.20 4.98
N SER A 268 28.38 3.63 6.18
CA SER A 268 28.14 2.20 6.39
C SER A 268 26.94 1.67 5.59
N ILE A 269 25.83 2.43 5.54
CA ILE A 269 24.66 2.08 4.72
C ILE A 269 24.97 2.22 3.22
N ILE A 270 25.64 3.32 2.82
CA ILE A 270 25.95 3.59 1.41
C ILE A 270 26.88 2.52 0.81
N CYS A 271 27.80 1.99 1.62
CA CYS A 271 28.78 0.98 1.26
C CYS A 271 28.28 -0.46 1.45
N SER A 272 27.05 -0.66 1.94
CA SER A 272 26.50 -2.01 2.12
C SER A 272 26.32 -2.73 0.79
N LYS A 273 26.34 -4.06 0.82
CA LYS A 273 26.14 -4.89 -0.39
C LYS A 273 24.77 -4.63 -1.04
N GLU A 274 23.73 -4.46 -0.24
CA GLU A 274 22.35 -4.23 -0.66
C GLU A 274 22.22 -2.87 -1.36
N MET A 275 22.83 -1.83 -0.78
CA MET A 275 22.80 -0.49 -1.34
C MET A 275 23.65 -0.39 -2.61
N CYS A 276 24.85 -1.00 -2.62
CA CYS A 276 25.68 -1.08 -3.81
C CYS A 276 24.96 -1.80 -4.96
N PHE A 277 24.28 -2.90 -4.67
CA PHE A 277 23.42 -3.60 -5.63
C PHE A 277 22.34 -2.67 -6.18
N ALA A 278 21.53 -2.04 -5.32
CA ALA A 278 20.42 -1.19 -5.75
C ALA A 278 20.88 0.00 -6.62
N ARG A 279 22.04 0.60 -6.28
CA ARG A 279 22.65 1.67 -7.07
C ARG A 279 23.14 1.19 -8.44
N ARG A 280 23.73 0.00 -8.54
CA ARG A 280 24.13 -0.60 -9.83
C ARG A 280 22.92 -0.88 -10.70
N VAL A 281 21.89 -1.51 -10.15
CA VAL A 281 20.64 -1.81 -10.85
C VAL A 281 20.00 -0.54 -11.39
N LEU A 282 19.82 0.48 -10.55
CA LEU A 282 19.28 1.78 -10.96
C LEU A 282 20.12 2.45 -12.06
N ARG A 283 21.45 2.38 -11.96
CA ARG A 283 22.35 2.92 -12.98
C ARG A 283 22.20 2.18 -14.31
N PHE A 284 22.21 0.85 -14.31
CA PHE A 284 22.08 0.08 -15.55
C PHE A 284 20.73 0.29 -16.21
N PHE A 285 19.66 0.35 -15.41
CA PHE A 285 18.32 0.67 -15.89
C PHE A 285 18.26 2.04 -16.55
N ARG A 286 18.74 3.11 -15.88
CA ARG A 286 18.75 4.48 -16.42
C ARG A 286 19.63 4.66 -17.65
N MET A 287 20.68 3.86 -17.79
CA MET A 287 21.57 3.87 -18.95
C MET A 287 21.03 3.02 -20.12
N GLY A 288 19.88 2.35 -19.97
CA GLY A 288 19.36 1.41 -20.97
C GLY A 288 20.22 0.15 -21.15
N ASN A 289 21.13 -0.15 -20.22
CA ASN A 289 21.99 -1.33 -20.30
C ASN A 289 21.27 -2.55 -19.70
N PHE A 290 20.28 -3.04 -20.44
CA PHE A 290 19.39 -4.10 -19.96
C PHE A 290 20.08 -5.44 -19.77
N TRP A 291 21.12 -5.75 -20.56
CA TRP A 291 21.90 -6.96 -20.36
C TRP A 291 22.57 -6.99 -18.97
N ARG A 292 23.26 -5.90 -18.58
CA ARG A 292 23.88 -5.82 -17.25
C ARG A 292 22.83 -5.74 -16.15
N PHE A 293 21.72 -5.06 -16.40
CA PHE A 293 20.59 -5.02 -15.47
C PHE A 293 20.09 -6.44 -15.16
N PHE A 294 19.67 -7.21 -16.17
CA PHE A 294 19.16 -8.57 -15.98
C PHE A 294 20.20 -9.50 -15.36
N HIS A 295 21.45 -9.44 -15.83
CA HIS A 295 22.53 -10.24 -15.27
C HIS A 295 22.75 -9.95 -13.77
N THR A 296 22.80 -8.66 -13.39
CA THR A 296 23.01 -8.26 -11.98
C THR A 296 21.83 -8.69 -11.11
N VAL A 297 20.59 -8.47 -11.57
CA VAL A 297 19.39 -8.88 -10.84
C VAL A 297 19.36 -10.39 -10.63
N ALA A 298 19.64 -11.17 -11.67
CA ALA A 298 19.60 -12.64 -11.58
C ALA A 298 20.70 -13.24 -10.68
N SER A 299 21.86 -12.57 -10.56
CA SER A 299 23.01 -13.10 -9.82
C SER A 299 23.07 -12.65 -8.36
N GLU A 300 22.52 -11.48 -8.03
CA GLU A 300 22.78 -10.83 -6.74
C GLU A 300 21.53 -10.43 -5.94
N ALA A 301 20.34 -10.36 -6.57
CA ALA A 301 19.15 -9.83 -5.90
C ALA A 301 18.73 -10.72 -4.71
N THR A 302 18.44 -10.10 -3.56
CA THR A 302 17.70 -10.80 -2.50
C THR A 302 16.27 -11.07 -2.96
N ASN A 303 15.59 -12.01 -2.31
CA ASN A 303 14.18 -12.31 -2.62
C ASN A 303 13.30 -11.05 -2.53
N LEU A 304 13.53 -10.23 -1.50
CA LEU A 304 12.79 -8.99 -1.28
C LEU A 304 13.04 -7.94 -2.37
N GLN A 305 14.31 -7.77 -2.76
CA GLN A 305 14.68 -6.86 -3.85
C GLN A 305 14.13 -7.34 -5.20
N LEU A 306 14.16 -8.65 -5.47
CA LEU A 306 13.58 -9.23 -6.68
C LEU A 306 12.07 -8.95 -6.77
N CYS A 307 11.32 -9.11 -5.68
CA CYS A 307 9.89 -8.79 -5.63
C CYS A 307 9.58 -7.31 -5.98
N ILE A 308 10.49 -6.38 -5.66
CA ILE A 308 10.33 -4.97 -6.06
C ILE A 308 10.71 -4.76 -7.52
N ILE A 309 11.72 -5.47 -8.02
CA ILE A 309 12.27 -5.26 -9.37
C ILE A 309 11.43 -5.96 -10.46
N GLU A 310 10.80 -7.10 -10.16
CA GLU A 310 10.06 -7.91 -11.13
C GLU A 310 8.98 -7.17 -11.94
N PRO A 311 8.20 -6.24 -11.37
CA PRO A 311 7.25 -5.43 -12.14
C PRO A 311 7.90 -4.72 -13.34
N TYR A 312 9.10 -4.17 -13.16
CA TYR A 312 9.85 -3.47 -14.21
C TYR A 312 10.35 -4.43 -15.29
N ILE A 313 10.79 -5.61 -14.87
CA ILE A 313 11.20 -6.68 -15.80
C ILE A 313 10.03 -7.04 -16.72
N MET A 314 8.83 -7.20 -16.16
CA MET A 314 7.64 -7.57 -16.91
C MET A 314 7.18 -6.46 -17.88
N GLU A 315 7.29 -5.20 -17.48
CA GLU A 315 6.97 -4.05 -18.33
C GLU A 315 7.94 -3.94 -19.51
N MET A 316 9.25 -4.05 -19.25
CA MET A 316 10.28 -4.01 -20.30
C MET A 316 10.13 -5.15 -21.32
N ASN A 317 9.77 -6.36 -20.87
CA ASN A 317 9.56 -7.49 -21.77
C ASN A 317 8.35 -7.27 -22.69
N LYS A 318 7.28 -6.62 -22.20
CA LYS A 318 6.11 -6.26 -23.03
C LYS A 318 6.43 -5.20 -24.08
N GLU A 319 7.25 -4.21 -23.74
CA GLU A 319 7.69 -3.19 -24.69
C GLU A 319 8.58 -3.78 -25.81
N GLY A 320 9.44 -4.74 -25.46
CA GLY A 320 10.31 -5.43 -26.41
C GLY A 320 9.58 -6.37 -27.39
N ASP A 321 8.48 -6.99 -26.97
CA ASP A 321 7.64 -7.85 -27.83
C ASP A 321 6.73 -7.04 -28.78
N GLY A 322 6.38 -5.79 -28.43
CA GLY A 322 5.60 -4.90 -29.30
C GLY A 322 6.39 -4.26 -30.45
N GLN A 323 7.71 -4.48 -30.51
CA GLN A 323 8.63 -3.93 -31.52
C GLN A 323 9.18 -4.98 -32.49
N ARG A 324 8.66 -6.22 -32.46
CA ARG A 324 9.04 -7.31 -33.37
C ARG A 324 7.98 -7.61 -34.42
#